data_AF-A0AAJ5C1I9-F1
#
_entry.id   AF-A0AAJ5C1I9-F1
#
_cell.length_a   1.000
_cell.length_b   1.000
_cell.length_c   1.000
_cell.angle_alpha   90.00
_cell.angle_beta   90.00
_cell.angle_gamma   90.00
#
_symmetry.space_group_name_H-M   'P 1'
#
loop_
_entity.id
_entity.type
_entity.pdbx_description
1 polymer ?
#
loop_
_entity_poly.entity_id
_entity_poly.type
_entity_poly.pdbx_seq_one_letter_code
_entity_poly.pdbx_strand_id
1 'polypeptide(L)' 'MDRIRPFITIPIILVFFIWGSTQAFHLLSAASDWDVFVGVCLALLLIAILYKFIMYILKK' A
#
# COMPACT_ATOMS: atom_id res chain seq x y z
N MET A 1 17.98 -19.68 -6.82
CA MET A 1 17.73 -18.62 -5.80
C MET A 1 16.34 -17.98 -5.96
N ASP A 2 15.43 -18.60 -6.72
CA ASP A 2 14.17 -17.96 -7.16
C ASP A 2 12.97 -18.19 -6.25
N ARG A 3 13.06 -19.17 -5.34
CA ARG A 3 11.98 -19.50 -4.38
C ARG A 3 11.98 -18.65 -3.11
N ILE A 4 13.10 -18.00 -2.76
CA ILE A 4 13.22 -17.18 -1.53
C ILE A 4 12.61 -15.79 -1.72
N ARG A 5 12.67 -15.24 -2.93
CA ARG A 5 12.10 -13.91 -3.28
C ARG A 5 10.65 -13.72 -2.82
N PRO A 6 9.68 -14.61 -3.12
CA PRO A 6 8.30 -14.41 -2.67
C PRO A 6 8.15 -14.41 -1.15
N PHE A 7 8.94 -15.20 -0.42
CA PHE A 7 8.84 -15.33 1.03
C PHE A 7 9.22 -14.04 1.76
N ILE A 8 10.11 -13.23 1.18
CA ILE A 8 10.52 -11.94 1.73
C ILE A 8 9.65 -10.80 1.17
N THR A 9 9.28 -10.86 -0.11
CA THR A 9 8.49 -9.81 -0.76
C THR A 9 7.07 -9.69 -0.21
N ILE A 10 6.40 -10.82 0.09
CA ILE A 10 5.02 -10.81 0.63
C ILE A 10 4.94 -10.06 1.97
N PRO A 11 5.71 -10.42 3.02
CA PRO A 11 5.61 -9.73 4.31
C PRO A 11 6.04 -8.26 4.24
N ILE A 12 7.03 -7.91 3.41
CA ILE A 12 7.44 -6.50 3.21
C ILE A 12 6.28 -5.67 2.63
N ILE A 13 5.62 -6.18 1.59
CA ILE A 13 4.49 -5.47 0.98
C ILE A 13 3.33 -5.35 1.97
N LEU A 14 3.10 -6.37 2.80
CA LEU A 14 2.06 -6.36 3.81
C LEU A 14 2.33 -5.30 4.90
N VAL A 15 3.56 -5.21 5.40
CA VAL A 15 3.99 -4.17 6.36
C VAL A 15 3.87 -2.77 5.72
N PHE A 16 4.35 -2.62 4.49
CA PHE A 16 4.25 -1.35 3.76
C PHE A 16 2.78 -0.93 3.57
N PHE A 17 1.89 -1.88 3.26
CA PHE A 17 0.48 -1.60 3.06
C PHE A 17 -0.22 -1.18 4.35
N ILE A 18 0.06 -1.85 5.47
CA ILE A 18 -0.47 -1.48 6.79
C ILE A 18 0.00 -0.07 7.15
N TRP A 19 1.31 0.16 7.11
CA TRP A 19 1.89 1.45 7.46
C TRP A 19 1.39 2.59 6.56
N GLY A 20 1.36 2.37 5.25
CA GLY A 20 0.84 3.33 4.28
C GLY A 20 -0.64 3.64 4.52
N SER A 21 -1.45 2.62 4.82
CA SER A 21 -2.87 2.82 5.14
C SER A 21 -3.05 3.66 6.40
N THR A 22 -2.25 3.41 7.45
CA THR A 22 -2.27 4.23 8.66
C THR A 22 -1.98 5.70 8.36
N GLN A 23 -0.97 5.98 7.52
CA GLN A 23 -0.65 7.35 7.12
C GLN A 23 -1.75 7.98 6.25
N ALA A 24 -2.35 7.21 5.33
CA ALA A 24 -3.48 7.68 4.53
C ALA A 24 -4.65 8.12 5.41
N PHE A 25 -5.04 7.28 6.38
CA PHE A 25 -6.14 7.59 7.30
C PHE A 25 -5.82 8.79 8.21
N HIS A 26 -4.57 8.91 8.67
CA HIS A 26 -4.15 10.06 9.45
C HIS A 26 -4.30 11.37 8.64
N LEU A 27 -3.82 11.38 7.40
CA LEU A 27 -3.94 12.53 6.49
C LEU A 27 -5.41 12.84 6.12
N LEU A 28 -6.23 11.81 5.91
CA LEU A 28 -7.67 11.97 5.65
C LEU A 28 -8.43 12.54 6.85
N SER A 29 -7.93 12.34 8.07
CA SER A 29 -8.52 12.91 9.29
C SER A 29 -7.99 14.30 9.66
N ALA A 30 -7.06 14.85 8.87
CA ALA A 30 -6.50 16.17 9.13
C ALA A 30 -7.52 17.29 8.85
N ALA A 31 -7.38 18.40 9.56
CA ALA A 31 -8.27 19.56 9.41
C ALA A 31 -7.99 20.40 8.14
N SER A 32 -6.85 20.16 7.48
CA SER A 32 -6.42 20.86 6.28
C SER A 32 -6.91 20.13 5.03
N ASP A 33 -7.62 20.82 4.15
CA ASP A 33 -8.10 20.28 2.86
C ASP A 33 -6.94 19.75 2.00
N TRP A 34 -5.76 20.38 2.11
CA TRP A 34 -4.57 19.93 1.39
C TRP A 34 -4.06 18.59 1.90
N ASP A 35 -4.08 18.38 3.22
CA ASP A 35 -3.64 17.12 3.82
C ASP A 35 -4.61 15.99 3.46
N VAL A 36 -5.91 16.27 3.46
CA VAL A 36 -6.94 15.33 2.99
C VAL A 36 -6.70 14.93 1.54
N PHE A 37 -6.42 15.89 0.64
CA PHE A 37 -6.11 15.60 -0.76
C PHE A 37 -4.89 14.67 -0.90
N VAL A 38 -3.81 14.94 -0.16
CA VAL A 38 -2.63 14.05 -0.14
C VAL A 38 -2.99 12.67 0.40
N GLY A 39 -3.83 12.59 1.43
CA GLY A 39 -4.35 11.33 1.97
C GLY A 39 -5.11 10.51 0.94
N VAL A 40 -5.99 11.14 0.15
CA VAL A 40 -6.71 10.48 -0.97
C VAL A 40 -5.73 9.97 -2.03
N CYS A 41 -4.76 10.79 -2.44
CA CYS A 41 -3.74 10.37 -3.41
C CYS A 41 -2.93 9.16 -2.91
N LEU A 42 -2.55 9.16 -1.62
CA LEU A 42 -1.83 8.06 -1.01
C LEU A 42 -2.67 6.78 -0.99
N ALA A 43 -3.96 6.90 -0.64
CA ALA A 43 -4.89 5.77 -0.63
C ALA A 43 -5.06 5.15 -2.04
N LEU A 44 -5.22 5.98 -3.07
CA LEU A 44 -5.31 5.51 -4.47
C LEU A 44 -4.03 4.78 -4.91
N LEU A 45 -2.87 5.30 -4.52
CA LEU A 45 -1.59 4.69 -4.82
C LEU A 45 -1.43 3.33 -4.13
N LEU A 46 -1.85 3.21 -2.87
CA LEU A 46 -1.88 1.94 -2.13
C LEU A 46 -2.82 0.92 -2.78
N ILE A 47 -4.00 1.33 -3.22
CA ILE A 47 -4.94 0.45 -3.94
C ILE A 47 -4.31 -0.07 -5.24
N ALA A 48 -3.63 0.80 -6.01
CA ALA A 48 -2.94 0.39 -7.23
C ALA A 48 -1.80 -0.61 -6.97
N ILE A 49 -1.04 -0.42 -5.89
CA ILE A 49 0.01 -1.36 -5.45
C ILE A 49 -0.62 -2.69 -5.04
N LEU A 50 -1.70 -2.66 -4.26
CA LEU A 50 -2.40 -3.86 -3.81
C LEU A 50 -2.94 -4.66 -5.00
N TYR A 51 -3.53 -3.99 -5.98
CA TYR A 51 -4.01 -4.63 -7.21
C TYR A 51 -2.88 -5.33 -7.96
N LYS A 52 -1.74 -4.64 -8.17
CA LYS A 52 -0.56 -5.26 -8.82
C LYS A 52 -0.02 -6.43 -8.01
N PHE A 53 -0.03 -6.34 -6.69
CA PHE A 53 0.43 -7.39 -5.80
C PHE A 53 -0.47 -8.63 -5.87
N ILE A 54 -1.80 -8.46 -5.84
CA ILE A 54 -2.77 -9.54 -6.03
C ILE A 54 -2.56 -10.21 -7.39
N MET A 55 -2.42 -9.43 -8.45
CA MET A 55 -2.15 -9.96 -9.80
C MET A 55 -0.81 -10.70 -9.87
N TYR A 56 0.22 -10.23 -9.16
CA TYR A 56 1.51 -10.92 -9.05
C TYR A 56 1.39 -12.26 -8.32
N ILE A 57 0.57 -12.35 -7.27
CA ILE A 57 0.29 -13.61 -6.57
C ILE A 57 -0.50 -14.57 -7.48
N LEU A 58 -1.54 -14.09 -8.17
CA LEU A 58 -2.43 -14.93 -8.99
C LEU A 58 -1.79 -15.42 -10.30
N LYS A 59 -0.89 -14.63 -10.91
CA LYS A 59 -0.15 -15.04 -12.12
C LYS A 59 1.03 -15.97 -11.84
N LYS A 60 1.25 -16.31 -10.57
CA LYS A 60 2.31 -17.21 -10.12
C LYS A 60 1.75 -18.59 -9.83
#